data_AF-A0AAD9PRL5-F1
#
_entry.id   AF-A0AAD9PRL5-F1
#
_cell.length_a   1.000
_cell.length_b   1.000
_cell.length_c   1.000
_cell.angle_alpha   90.00
_cell.angle_beta   90.00
_cell.angle_gamma   90.00
#
_symmetry.space_group_name_H-M   'P 1'
#
loop_
_entity.id
_entity.type
_entity.pdbx_description
1 polymer ?
#
loop_
_entity_poly.entity_id
_entity_poly.type
_entity_poly.pdbx_seq_one_letter_code
_entity_poly.pdbx_strand_id
1 'polypeptide(L)'
;MLVGQRSSRNIVNVALRKAKSAFYASQIENVTGNAKKAWKTVNDILGRKQRADDVREIKINDHSVTSPEEIAEKFNDYFTSIGPSLAENIDNSERNYSQFVYRVDGIFYFQPVSSSQVYKLLNSLSVCKASGIDKISAKVLKWAAPVVSE
;
A
#
# COMPACT_ATOMS: atom_id res chain seq x y z
N MET A 1 -36.58 34.40 -29.10
CA MET A 1 -36.16 32.99 -29.28
C MET A 1 -35.00 32.53 -28.38
N LEU A 2 -34.06 33.41 -27.99
CA LEU A 2 -32.85 33.03 -27.22
C LEU A 2 -33.08 32.73 -25.72
N VAL A 3 -34.13 33.27 -25.10
CA VAL A 3 -34.41 33.10 -23.65
C VAL A 3 -34.89 31.68 -23.32
N GLY A 4 -35.71 31.07 -24.18
CA GLY A 4 -36.19 29.69 -24.00
C GLY A 4 -35.05 28.67 -24.01
N GLN A 5 -34.07 28.83 -24.90
CA GLN A 5 -32.91 27.93 -24.97
C GLN A 5 -32.00 28.01 -23.73
N ARG A 6 -31.87 29.19 -23.11
CA ARG A 6 -31.15 29.34 -21.84
C ARG A 6 -31.86 28.61 -20.70
N SER A 7 -33.19 28.74 -20.60
CA SER A 7 -33.99 28.06 -19.58
C SER A 7 -33.89 26.53 -19.69
N SER A 8 -34.09 25.99 -20.91
CA SER A 8 -33.97 24.55 -21.16
C SER A 8 -32.55 24.02 -20.88
N ARG A 9 -31.50 24.77 -21.26
CA ARG A 9 -30.11 24.43 -20.91
C ARG A 9 -29.88 24.38 -19.40
N ASN A 10 -30.44 25.32 -18.64
CA ASN A 10 -30.29 25.36 -17.19
C ASN A 10 -30.97 24.16 -16.52
N ILE A 11 -32.18 23.81 -16.94
CA ILE A 11 -32.91 22.64 -16.42
C ILE A 11 -32.12 21.35 -16.66
N VAL A 12 -31.62 21.17 -17.89
CA VAL A 12 -30.80 20.00 -18.26
C VAL A 12 -29.51 19.95 -17.44
N ASN A 13 -28.82 21.09 -17.27
CA ASN A 13 -27.60 21.15 -16.46
C ASN A 13 -27.84 20.81 -14.99
N VAL A 14 -28.96 21.27 -14.41
CA VAL A 14 -29.35 20.93 -13.03
C VAL A 14 -29.63 19.43 -12.90
N ALA A 15 -30.43 18.87 -13.82
CA ALA A 15 -30.75 17.44 -13.83
C ALA A 15 -29.48 16.59 -13.97
N LEU A 16 -28.57 16.97 -14.87
CA LEU A 16 -27.30 16.29 -15.08
C LEU A 16 -26.40 16.32 -13.84
N ARG A 17 -26.32 17.46 -13.14
CA ARG A 17 -25.56 17.59 -11.88
C ARG A 17 -26.14 16.69 -10.79
N LYS A 18 -27.46 16.65 -10.64
CA LYS A 18 -28.14 15.76 -9.67
C LYS A 18 -27.87 14.29 -9.98
N ALA A 19 -28.02 13.89 -11.23
CA ALA A 19 -27.78 12.51 -11.66
C ALA A 19 -26.32 12.08 -11.42
N LYS A 20 -25.34 12.93 -11.76
CA LYS A 20 -23.92 12.65 -11.49
C LYS A 20 -23.62 12.52 -9.99
N SER A 21 -24.17 13.41 -9.17
CA SER A 21 -23.98 13.37 -7.71
C SER A 21 -24.52 12.05 -7.12
N ALA A 22 -25.75 11.67 -7.48
CA ALA A 22 -26.37 10.44 -7.02
C ALA A 22 -25.60 9.18 -7.46
N PHE A 23 -25.08 9.16 -8.70
CA PHE A 23 -24.27 8.07 -9.21
C PHE A 23 -22.97 7.87 -8.41
N TYR A 24 -22.23 8.94 -8.14
CA TYR A 24 -20.97 8.81 -7.39
C TYR A 24 -21.18 8.55 -5.89
N ALA A 25 -22.26 9.07 -5.31
CA ALA A 25 -22.62 8.75 -3.92
C ALA A 25 -22.84 7.24 -3.74
N SER A 26 -23.63 6.61 -4.62
CA SER A 26 -23.87 5.16 -4.55
C SER A 26 -22.60 4.33 -4.81
N GLN A 27 -21.72 4.78 -5.72
CA GLN A 27 -20.42 4.13 -5.93
C GLN A 27 -19.55 4.16 -4.68
N ILE A 28 -19.52 5.26 -3.94
CA ILE A 28 -18.73 5.41 -2.70
C ILE A 28 -19.29 4.51 -1.59
N GLU A 29 -20.62 4.48 -1.41
CA GLU A 29 -21.27 3.60 -0.42
C GLU A 29 -20.97 2.12 -0.70
N ASN A 30 -21.03 1.71 -1.96
CA ASN A 30 -20.77 0.33 -2.38
C ASN A 30 -19.32 -0.14 -2.21
N VAL A 31 -18.37 0.77 -1.99
CA VAL A 31 -16.94 0.44 -1.81
C VAL A 31 -16.44 0.69 -0.39
N THR A 32 -17.35 0.94 0.55
CA THR A 32 -17.05 1.13 1.98
C THR A 32 -16.21 -0.04 2.50
N GLY A 33 -15.11 0.26 3.20
CA GLY A 33 -14.14 -0.74 3.69
C GLY A 33 -13.07 -1.16 2.67
N ASN A 34 -13.16 -0.72 1.41
CA ASN A 34 -12.12 -0.94 0.40
C ASN A 34 -11.48 0.39 -0.03
N ALA A 35 -10.48 0.85 0.74
CA ALA A 35 -9.79 2.12 0.51
C ALA A 35 -9.26 2.27 -0.92
N LYS A 36 -8.76 1.19 -1.54
CA LYS A 36 -8.25 1.20 -2.91
C LYS A 36 -9.35 1.54 -3.93
N LYS A 37 -10.53 0.92 -3.79
CA LYS A 37 -11.67 1.20 -4.67
C LYS A 37 -12.24 2.59 -4.42
N ALA A 38 -12.35 3.03 -3.17
CA ALA A 38 -12.78 4.39 -2.84
C ALA A 38 -11.88 5.44 -3.50
N TRP A 39 -10.57 5.26 -3.43
CA TRP A 39 -9.60 6.16 -4.08
C TRP A 39 -9.65 6.14 -5.60
N LYS A 40 -9.99 5.00 -6.20
CA LYS A 40 -10.26 4.93 -7.64
C LYS A 40 -11.46 5.81 -8.01
N THR A 41 -12.58 5.67 -7.31
CA THR A 41 -13.79 6.48 -7.54
C THR A 41 -13.52 7.97 -7.39
N VAL A 42 -12.74 8.38 -6.39
CA VAL A 42 -12.35 9.79 -6.21
C VAL A 42 -11.48 10.30 -7.37
N ASN A 43 -10.51 9.51 -7.82
CA ASN A 43 -9.68 9.89 -8.96
C ASN A 43 -10.50 10.02 -10.25
N ASP A 44 -11.49 9.15 -10.46
CA ASP A 44 -12.41 9.22 -11.59
C ASP A 44 -13.24 10.51 -11.55
N ILE A 45 -13.76 10.90 -10.37
CA ILE A 45 -14.49 12.17 -10.17
C ILE A 45 -13.61 13.37 -10.50
N LEU A 46 -12.36 13.35 -10.05
CA LEU A 46 -11.40 14.44 -10.26
C LEU A 46 -10.80 14.44 -11.68
N GLY A 47 -11.16 13.48 -12.54
CA GLY A 47 -10.57 13.32 -13.87
C GLY A 47 -9.07 13.04 -13.83
N ARG A 48 -8.55 12.56 -12.70
CA ARG A 48 -7.14 12.22 -12.52
C ARG A 48 -6.86 10.92 -13.25
N LYS A 49 -6.32 11.02 -14.47
CA LYS A 49 -5.71 9.87 -15.14
C LYS A 49 -4.51 9.43 -14.32
N GLN A 50 -4.35 8.12 -14.11
CA GLN A 50 -3.08 7.62 -13.62
C GLN A 50 -2.00 8.03 -14.61
N ARG A 51 -1.07 8.86 -14.15
CA ARG A 51 0.18 9.07 -14.87
C ARG A 51 1.06 7.86 -14.57
N ALA A 52 1.39 7.10 -15.61
CA ALA A 52 2.56 6.24 -15.58
C ALA A 52 3.75 7.17 -15.87
N ASP A 53 4.10 8.00 -14.88
CA ASP A 53 5.32 8.79 -14.97
C ASP A 53 6.47 7.84 -14.62
N ASP A 54 7.05 7.22 -15.64
CA ASP A 54 8.28 6.44 -15.49
C ASP A 54 9.45 7.37 -15.19
N VAL A 55 10.39 6.89 -14.37
CA VAL A 55 11.65 7.58 -14.13
C VAL A 55 12.46 7.50 -15.43
N ARG A 56 12.57 8.63 -16.13
CA ARG A 56 13.27 8.71 -17.43
C ARG A 56 14.77 8.93 -17.29
N GLU A 57 15.20 9.46 -16.16
CA GLU A 57 16.58 9.83 -15.91
C GLU A 57 16.82 9.91 -14.41
N ILE A 58 17.96 9.38 -13.97
CA ILE A 58 18.53 9.65 -12.64
C ILE A 58 19.94 10.22 -12.81
N LYS A 59 20.33 11.13 -11.91
CA LYS A 59 21.70 11.67 -11.87
C LYS A 59 22.49 11.04 -10.73
N ILE A 60 23.64 10.49 -11.05
CA ILE A 60 24.57 9.87 -10.10
C ILE A 60 25.96 10.44 -10.38
N ASN A 61 26.56 11.14 -9.42
CA ASN A 61 27.91 11.72 -9.53
C ASN A 61 28.14 12.46 -10.86
N ASP A 62 27.24 13.39 -11.20
CA ASP A 62 27.21 14.17 -12.44
C ASP A 62 26.98 13.40 -13.75
N HIS A 63 26.75 12.08 -13.69
CA HIS A 63 26.34 11.26 -14.82
C HIS A 63 24.84 11.03 -14.84
N SER A 64 24.25 11.17 -16.03
CA SER A 64 22.85 10.90 -16.28
C SER A 64 22.65 9.47 -16.78
N VAL A 65 21.81 8.71 -16.08
CA VAL A 65 21.41 7.35 -16.45
C VAL A 65 19.95 7.37 -16.90
N THR A 66 19.68 6.91 -18.13
CA THR A 66 18.34 6.96 -18.76
C THR A 66 17.78 5.60 -19.12
N SER A 67 18.62 4.56 -19.13
CA SER A 67 18.20 3.18 -19.40
C SER A 67 17.36 2.64 -18.24
N PRO A 68 16.12 2.14 -18.46
CA PRO A 68 15.27 1.62 -17.40
C PRO A 68 15.90 0.47 -16.59
N GLU A 69 16.59 -0.45 -17.27
CA GLU A 69 17.29 -1.57 -16.63
C GLU A 69 18.44 -1.06 -15.76
N GLU A 70 19.19 -0.08 -16.26
CA GLU A 70 20.30 0.52 -15.53
C GLU A 70 19.81 1.34 -14.34
N ILE A 71 18.71 2.09 -14.49
CA ILE A 71 18.04 2.80 -13.40
C ILE A 71 17.64 1.82 -12.29
N ALA A 72 17.02 0.69 -12.65
CA ALA A 72 16.62 -0.33 -11.70
C ALA A 72 17.82 -0.93 -10.96
N GLU A 73 18.90 -1.23 -11.68
CA GLU A 73 20.14 -1.75 -11.09
C GLU A 73 20.76 -0.73 -10.14
N LYS A 74 20.85 0.55 -10.53
CA LYS A 74 21.39 1.61 -9.67
C LYS A 74 20.57 1.84 -8.41
N PHE A 75 19.24 1.72 -8.49
CA PHE A 75 18.40 1.74 -7.30
C PHE A 75 18.67 0.53 -6.40
N ASN A 76 18.77 -0.67 -6.98
CA ASN A 76 19.08 -1.88 -6.24
C ASN A 76 20.43 -1.76 -5.52
N ASP A 77 21.48 -1.38 -6.25
CA ASP A 77 22.82 -1.13 -5.72
C ASP A 77 22.77 -0.14 -4.54
N TYR A 78 22.09 0.99 -4.70
CA TYR A 78 21.99 2.01 -3.65
C TYR A 78 21.29 1.49 -2.40
N PHE A 79 20.10 0.90 -2.54
CA PHE A 79 19.30 0.49 -1.39
C PHE A 79 19.85 -0.77 -0.70
N THR A 80 20.60 -1.60 -1.40
CA THR A 80 21.28 -2.76 -0.79
C THR A 80 22.59 -2.38 -0.11
N SER A 81 23.34 -1.41 -0.67
CA SER A 81 24.64 -0.98 -0.12
C SER A 81 24.55 0.06 1.00
N ILE A 82 23.52 0.92 1.02
CA ILE A 82 23.45 2.02 2.00
C ILE A 82 23.43 1.53 3.45
N GLY A 83 22.81 0.38 3.73
CA GLY A 83 22.80 -0.21 5.06
C GLY A 83 24.21 -0.56 5.55
N PRO A 84 24.92 -1.47 4.86
CA PRO A 84 26.32 -1.79 5.16
C PRO A 84 27.25 -0.57 5.18
N SER A 85 27.17 0.32 4.19
CA SER A 85 28.03 1.51 4.13
C SER A 85 27.80 2.46 5.30
N LEU A 86 26.56 2.65 5.74
CA LEU A 86 26.29 3.43 6.95
C LEU A 86 26.78 2.71 8.21
N ALA A 87 26.63 1.38 8.28
CA ALA A 87 27.11 0.58 9.40
C ALA A 87 28.64 0.63 9.55
N GLU A 88 29.40 0.61 8.45
CA GLU A 88 30.86 0.74 8.45
C GLU A 88 31.34 2.11 8.96
N ASN A 89 30.54 3.16 8.78
CA ASN A 89 30.83 4.51 9.27
C ASN A 89 30.40 4.75 10.72
N ILE A 90 29.71 3.79 11.34
CA ILE A 90 29.40 3.86 12.77
C ILE A 90 30.64 3.39 13.54
N ASP A 91 31.20 4.28 14.37
CA ASP A 91 32.32 3.93 15.22
C ASP A 91 32.01 2.69 16.07
N ASN A 92 32.93 1.73 16.08
CA ASN A 92 32.84 0.57 16.95
C ASN A 92 32.87 1.04 18.40
N SER A 93 31.70 0.98 19.06
CA SER A 93 31.61 1.27 20.47
C SER A 93 32.13 0.07 21.27
N GLU A 94 32.97 0.32 22.27
CA GLU A 94 33.30 -0.69 23.30
C GLU A 94 32.07 -1.02 24.18
N ARG A 95 30.98 -0.25 24.07
CA ARG A 95 29.75 -0.48 24.84
C ARG A 95 28.96 -1.63 24.22
N ASN A 96 28.86 -2.72 24.96
CA ASN A 96 28.01 -3.85 24.60
C ASN A 96 26.53 -3.48 24.81
N TYR A 97 25.63 -4.02 23.97
CA TYR A 97 24.19 -3.82 24.12
C TYR A 97 23.68 -4.19 25.52
N SER A 98 24.34 -5.14 26.19
CA SER A 98 24.03 -5.57 27.56
C SER A 98 24.12 -4.45 28.59
N GLN A 99 24.89 -3.39 28.34
CA GLN A 99 24.94 -2.21 29.21
C GLN A 99 23.64 -1.39 29.17
N PHE A 100 22.86 -1.51 28.08
CA PHE A 100 21.56 -0.86 27.91
C PHE A 100 20.39 -1.80 28.20
N VAL A 101 20.64 -3.12 28.26
CA VAL A 101 19.64 -4.12 28.63
C VAL A 101 19.75 -4.41 30.12
N TYR A 102 18.91 -3.74 30.90
CA TYR A 102 18.73 -4.09 32.31
C TYR A 102 17.77 -5.25 32.45
N ARG A 103 18.05 -6.14 33.41
CA ARG A 103 17.10 -7.19 33.77
C ARG A 103 15.83 -6.54 34.30
N VAL A 104 14.71 -6.90 33.70
CA VAL A 104 13.39 -6.53 34.21
C VAL A 104 12.84 -7.75 34.94
N ASP A 105 12.29 -7.57 36.13
CA ASP A 105 11.60 -8.63 36.90
C ASP A 105 10.21 -8.95 36.31
N GLY A 106 10.07 -8.83 34.99
CA GLY A 106 8.88 -9.15 34.24
C GLY A 106 8.85 -10.64 33.90
N ILE A 107 7.80 -11.33 34.34
CA ILE A 107 7.56 -12.71 33.94
C ILE A 107 6.78 -12.67 32.63
N PHE A 108 7.42 -13.07 31.54
CA PHE A 108 6.76 -13.30 30.26
C PHE A 108 6.31 -14.76 30.19
N TYR A 109 5.05 -14.97 29.82
CA TYR A 109 4.51 -16.30 29.55
C TYR A 109 3.68 -16.24 28.28
N PHE A 110 3.82 -17.26 27.44
CA PHE A 110 2.98 -17.41 26.27
C PHE A 110 1.56 -17.74 26.70
N GLN A 111 0.59 -17.05 26.09
CA GLN A 111 -0.81 -17.39 26.24
C GLN A 111 -1.14 -18.57 25.32
N PRO A 112 -1.84 -19.61 25.81
CA PRO A 112 -2.40 -20.63 24.95
C PRO A 112 -3.27 -19.99 23.86
N VAL A 113 -3.05 -20.39 22.61
CA VAL A 113 -3.85 -19.93 21.46
C VAL A 113 -4.85 -21.02 21.10
N SER A 114 -6.10 -20.62 20.87
CA SER A 114 -7.13 -21.57 20.41
C SER A 114 -7.12 -21.73 18.90
N SER A 115 -7.47 -22.93 18.41
CA SER A 115 -7.73 -23.22 17.00
C SER A 115 -8.63 -22.16 16.35
N SER A 116 -9.68 -21.72 17.06
CA SER A 116 -10.60 -20.69 16.59
C SER A 116 -9.95 -19.32 16.36
N GLN A 117 -8.96 -18.95 17.19
CA GLN A 117 -8.21 -17.69 17.03
C GLN A 117 -7.28 -17.77 15.82
N VAL A 118 -6.57 -18.88 15.66
CA VAL A 118 -5.70 -19.12 14.50
C VAL A 118 -6.51 -19.05 13.21
N TYR A 119 -7.65 -19.75 13.16
CA TYR A 119 -8.56 -19.73 12.01
C TYR A 119 -9.03 -18.33 11.65
N LYS A 120 -9.43 -17.53 12.65
CA LYS A 120 -9.87 -16.14 12.46
C LYS A 120 -8.74 -15.26 11.93
N LEU A 121 -7.53 -15.40 12.47
CA LEU A 121 -6.36 -14.63 12.03
C LEU A 121 -5.93 -14.98 10.61
N LEU A 122 -5.91 -16.27 10.26
CA LEU A 122 -5.62 -16.69 8.88
C LEU A 122 -6.65 -16.10 7.90
N ASN A 123 -7.93 -16.13 8.25
CA ASN A 123 -9.00 -15.56 7.43
C ASN A 123 -9.02 -14.02 7.39
N SER A 124 -8.37 -13.32 8.31
CA SER A 124 -8.24 -11.85 8.28
C SER A 124 -7.11 -11.35 7.38
N LEU A 125 -6.21 -12.25 6.92
CA LEU A 125 -5.08 -11.88 6.07
C LEU A 125 -5.52 -11.14 4.79
N SER A 126 -4.72 -10.16 4.34
CA SER A 126 -5.00 -9.48 3.08
C SER A 126 -4.44 -10.29 1.91
N VAL A 127 -5.33 -10.85 1.07
CA VAL A 127 -4.94 -11.68 -0.09
C VAL A 127 -4.22 -10.92 -1.20
N CYS A 128 -4.21 -9.59 -1.14
CA CYS A 128 -3.60 -8.71 -2.14
C CYS A 128 -2.16 -8.30 -1.79
N LYS A 129 -1.58 -8.86 -0.72
CA LYS A 129 -0.21 -8.55 -0.30
C LYS A 129 0.79 -9.46 -1.02
N ALA A 130 2.00 -8.93 -1.23
CA ALA A 130 3.09 -9.70 -1.79
C ALA A 130 3.45 -10.87 -0.88
N SER A 131 3.89 -11.98 -1.48
CA SER A 131 4.36 -13.14 -0.73
C SER A 131 5.76 -12.86 -0.18
N GLY A 132 6.09 -13.48 0.95
CA GLY A 132 7.41 -13.37 1.55
C GLY A 132 8.47 -14.16 0.78
N ILE A 133 9.64 -14.32 1.40
CA ILE A 133 10.76 -15.09 0.84
C ILE A 133 10.41 -16.58 0.61
N ASP A 134 9.43 -17.09 1.35
CA ASP A 134 8.86 -18.44 1.24
C ASP A 134 8.00 -18.65 -0.02
N LYS A 135 7.64 -17.57 -0.73
CA LYS A 135 6.73 -17.56 -1.88
C LYS A 135 5.33 -18.12 -1.57
N ILE A 136 4.92 -18.14 -0.30
CA ILE A 136 3.59 -18.57 0.12
C ILE A 136 2.68 -17.34 0.20
N SER A 137 1.64 -17.32 -0.65
CA SER A 137 0.70 -16.20 -0.64
C SER A 137 -0.31 -16.31 0.49
N ALA A 138 -0.78 -15.15 0.98
CA ALA A 138 -1.88 -15.08 1.95
C ALA A 138 -3.16 -15.78 1.46
N LYS A 139 -3.35 -15.92 0.13
CA LYS A 139 -4.47 -16.66 -0.45
C LYS A 139 -4.36 -18.16 -0.16
N VAL A 140 -3.17 -18.75 -0.26
CA VAL A 140 -2.90 -20.15 0.07
C VAL A 140 -3.13 -20.40 1.55
N LEU A 141 -2.62 -19.51 2.41
CA LEU A 141 -2.81 -19.61 3.86
C LEU A 141 -4.29 -19.57 4.28
N LYS A 142 -5.11 -18.74 3.62
CA LYS A 142 -6.57 -18.75 3.85
C LYS A 142 -7.24 -20.05 3.42
N TRP A 143 -6.82 -20.58 2.28
CA TRP A 143 -7.36 -21.85 1.78
C TRP A 143 -7.03 -23.01 2.72
N ALA A 144 -5.80 -23.05 3.22
CA ALA A 144 -5.34 -24.05 4.18
C ALA A 144 -5.83 -23.78 5.62
N ALA A 145 -6.52 -22.67 5.88
CA ALA A 145 -6.88 -22.26 7.23
C ALA A 145 -7.62 -23.32 8.06
N PRO A 146 -8.60 -24.10 7.51
CA PRO A 146 -9.26 -25.14 8.29
C PRO A 146 -8.28 -26.18 8.84
N VAL A 147 -7.34 -26.63 8.01
CA VAL A 147 -6.38 -27.69 8.34
C VAL A 147 -5.24 -27.16 9.23
N VAL A 148 -4.77 -25.93 8.97
CA VAL A 148 -3.67 -25.33 9.76
C VAL A 148 -4.13 -24.88 11.15
N SER A 149 -5.43 -24.63 11.31
CA SER A 149 -5.97 -24.19 12.59
C SER A 149 -6.39 -25.32 13.53
N GLU A 150 -6.51 -26.55 13.05
CA GLU A 150 -6.79 -27.74 13.88
C GLU A 150 -5.62 -28.05 14.82
#